data_AF-A0A2E4D8I9-F1
#
_entry.id   AF-A0A2E4D8I9-F1
#
_cell.length_a   1.000
_cell.length_b   1.000
_cell.length_c   1.000
_cell.angle_alpha   90.00
_cell.angle_beta   90.00
_cell.angle_gamma   90.00
#
_symmetry.space_group_name_H-M   'P 1'
#
loop_
_entity.id
_entity.type
_entity.pdbx_description
1 polymer ?
#
loop_
_entity_poly.entity_id
_entity_poly.type
_entity_poly.pdbx_seq_one_letter_code
_entity_poly.pdbx_strand_id
1 'polypeptide(L)'
;MDLAYSSYQLTSRSLPNVLSRPEDKVYDGVLLRVDKKYFLDYFPWQVFGDCPCEEFLLHLKEQGLPDYLKNLLELEKNRDVIDHQSFNNHGFNQVADITKVKVFSLDELNITLEKYNGRVRLDFNNAYPDQDVMKWWLGLSEEDRQKIDYIEDPCTPEFYASLKLKGMPIASDRVQYDSEIKIFKPNIESIQKGKKLIFSSYMGHDLGRYHAYLSLLTYGDRELVHGINTPGVYLEQKPLFIQNNLSCSIDKQVRDEMYKELGEREWISL
;
A
#
# COMPACT_ATOMS: atom_id res chain seq x y z
N MET A 1 -5.71 -8.37 27.75
CA MET A 1 -5.61 -8.60 26.30
C MET A 1 -4.65 -9.73 26.12
N ASP A 2 -5.13 -10.88 25.66
CA ASP A 2 -4.26 -12.03 25.40
C ASP A 2 -3.61 -11.82 24.04
N LEU A 3 -2.28 -11.74 24.01
CA LEU A 3 -1.55 -11.45 22.78
C LEU A 3 -0.58 -12.60 22.45
N ALA A 4 -0.61 -13.02 21.20
CA ALA A 4 0.32 -14.01 20.66
C ALA A 4 0.75 -13.61 19.25
N TYR A 5 1.84 -14.19 18.77
CA TYR A 5 2.36 -13.92 17.43
C TYR A 5 2.74 -15.20 16.69
N SER A 6 2.84 -15.08 15.37
CA SER A 6 3.32 -16.12 14.46
C SER A 6 4.08 -15.46 13.31
N SER A 7 5.37 -15.76 13.18
CA SER A 7 6.21 -15.21 12.11
C SER A 7 5.83 -15.81 10.76
N TYR A 8 6.05 -15.06 9.69
CA TYR A 8 5.92 -15.54 8.31
C TYR A 8 6.98 -14.88 7.42
N GLN A 9 7.16 -15.44 6.23
CA GLN A 9 8.04 -14.93 5.20
C GLN A 9 7.28 -14.81 3.89
N LEU A 10 7.60 -13.79 3.10
CA LEU A 10 7.09 -13.61 1.75
C LEU A 10 8.25 -13.55 0.76
N THR A 11 8.15 -14.32 -0.32
CA THR A 11 9.16 -14.41 -1.37
C THR A 11 8.73 -13.58 -2.56
N SER A 12 9.47 -12.51 -2.86
CA SER A 12 9.11 -11.58 -3.94
C SER A 12 9.34 -12.17 -5.32
N ARG A 13 8.39 -11.97 -6.23
CA ARG A 13 8.49 -12.39 -7.64
C ARG A 13 9.36 -11.44 -8.47
N SER A 14 9.43 -10.18 -8.07
CA SER A 14 10.21 -9.11 -8.70
C SER A 14 10.67 -8.10 -7.64
N LEU A 15 11.40 -7.06 -8.02
CA LEU A 15 11.66 -5.95 -7.11
C LEU A 15 10.34 -5.24 -6.77
N PRO A 16 9.95 -5.14 -5.48
CA PRO A 16 8.67 -4.56 -5.10
C PRO A 16 8.69 -3.01 -5.15
N ASN A 17 9.88 -2.41 -5.04
CA ASN A 17 10.09 -0.97 -5.13
C ASN A 17 11.53 -0.64 -5.59
N VAL A 18 11.78 0.64 -5.86
CA VAL A 18 13.08 1.15 -6.37
C VAL A 18 14.23 1.10 -5.36
N LEU A 19 13.91 1.05 -4.05
CA LEU A 19 14.92 0.98 -2.99
C LEU A 19 15.28 -0.46 -2.59
N SER A 20 14.49 -1.45 -3.01
CA SER A 20 14.80 -2.87 -2.80
C SER A 20 16.02 -3.28 -3.62
N ARG A 21 16.88 -4.13 -3.05
CA ARG A 21 18.05 -4.65 -3.75
C ARG A 21 17.72 -5.97 -4.46
N PRO A 22 18.41 -6.31 -5.57
CA PRO A 22 18.19 -7.58 -6.30
C PRO A 22 18.35 -8.85 -5.44
N GLU A 23 19.16 -8.77 -4.39
CA GLU A 23 19.36 -9.83 -3.40
C GLU A 23 18.20 -9.96 -2.39
N ASP A 24 17.39 -8.92 -2.21
CA ASP A 24 16.27 -8.88 -1.25
C ASP A 24 15.06 -9.61 -1.83
N LYS A 25 15.07 -10.94 -1.73
CA LYS A 25 13.98 -11.80 -2.22
C LYS A 25 13.01 -12.23 -1.14
N VAL A 26 13.42 -12.25 0.12
CA VAL A 26 12.60 -12.76 1.23
C VAL A 26 12.42 -11.64 2.24
N TYR A 27 11.17 -11.44 2.65
CA TYR A 27 10.78 -10.40 3.58
C TYR A 27 10.06 -11.03 4.77
N ASP A 28 10.52 -10.69 5.98
CA ASP A 28 9.93 -11.17 7.22
C ASP A 28 8.74 -10.30 7.63
N GLY A 29 7.71 -10.95 8.16
CA GLY A 29 6.59 -10.29 8.81
C GLY A 29 6.11 -11.07 10.01
N VAL A 30 5.17 -10.49 10.75
CA VAL A 30 4.56 -11.14 11.90
C VAL A 30 3.05 -10.93 11.91
N LEU A 31 2.33 -12.04 12.08
CA LEU A 31 0.91 -12.01 12.38
C LEU A 31 0.73 -11.95 13.89
N LEU A 32 -0.24 -11.17 14.34
CA LEU A 32 -0.63 -11.10 15.74
C LEU A 32 -2.01 -11.74 15.93
N ARG A 33 -2.21 -12.41 17.07
CA ARG A 33 -3.50 -12.91 17.51
C ARG A 33 -3.86 -12.24 18.83
N VAL A 34 -4.98 -11.52 18.83
CA VAL A 34 -5.53 -10.78 19.97
C VAL A 34 -6.76 -11.49 20.50
N ASP A 35 -6.81 -11.70 21.81
CA ASP A 35 -7.91 -12.34 22.54
C ASP A 35 -8.32 -13.69 21.92
N LYS A 36 -7.33 -14.42 21.39
CA LYS A 36 -7.44 -15.75 20.75
C LYS A 36 -8.35 -15.81 19.52
N LYS A 37 -8.87 -14.67 19.04
CA LYS A 37 -9.90 -14.63 17.99
C LYS A 37 -9.60 -13.66 16.86
N TYR A 38 -8.94 -12.54 17.14
CA TYR A 38 -8.74 -11.47 16.18
C TYR A 38 -7.31 -11.50 15.66
N PHE A 39 -7.13 -11.25 14.36
CA PHE A 39 -5.82 -11.36 13.72
C PHE A 39 -5.40 -10.01 13.16
N LEU A 40 -4.11 -9.68 13.28
CA LEU A 40 -3.50 -8.46 12.73
C LEU A 40 -2.23 -8.82 11.95
N ASP A 41 -1.86 -7.93 11.04
CA ASP A 41 -0.65 -8.04 10.22
C ASP A 41 0.33 -6.92 10.56
N TYR A 42 1.60 -7.27 10.73
CA TYR A 42 2.73 -6.33 10.77
C TYR A 42 3.81 -6.78 9.79
N PHE A 43 4.10 -5.92 8.82
CA PHE A 43 5.07 -6.17 7.77
C PHE A 43 5.99 -4.96 7.59
N PRO A 44 7.22 -5.01 8.13
CA PRO A 44 8.12 -3.86 8.10
C PRO A 44 8.91 -3.78 6.81
N TRP A 45 8.83 -2.62 6.14
CA TRP A 45 9.78 -2.25 5.12
C TRP A 45 10.95 -1.48 5.72
N GLN A 46 11.96 -2.22 6.20
CA GLN A 46 13.14 -1.63 6.86
C GLN A 46 13.90 -0.63 5.99
N VAL A 47 13.88 -0.81 4.66
CA VAL A 47 14.46 0.15 3.68
C VAL A 47 13.84 1.54 3.76
N PHE A 48 12.63 1.66 4.32
CA PHE A 48 11.94 2.92 4.57
C PHE A 48 11.94 3.34 6.05
N GLY A 49 12.72 2.66 6.90
CA GLY A 49 12.86 2.97 8.32
C GLY A 49 11.85 2.29 9.25
N ASP A 50 11.08 1.31 8.76
CA ASP A 50 10.18 0.55 9.62
C ASP A 50 10.95 -0.31 10.62
N CYS A 51 10.42 -0.44 11.84
CA CYS A 51 11.00 -1.23 12.91
C CYS A 51 11.04 -2.74 12.54
N PRO A 52 12.18 -3.44 12.68
CA PRO A 52 12.23 -4.89 12.42
C PRO A 52 11.26 -5.68 13.32
N CYS A 53 10.82 -6.86 12.87
CA CYS A 53 9.83 -7.67 13.59
C CYS A 53 10.22 -7.97 15.05
N GLU A 54 11.48 -8.30 15.33
CA GLU A 54 11.94 -8.61 16.68
C GLU A 54 11.82 -7.41 17.63
N GLU A 55 12.29 -6.24 17.20
CA GLU A 55 12.19 -5.00 17.96
C GLU A 55 10.72 -4.56 18.12
N PHE A 56 9.91 -4.73 17.09
CA PHE A 56 8.48 -4.45 17.14
C PHE A 56 7.77 -5.33 18.20
N LEU A 57 8.10 -6.63 18.27
CA LEU A 57 7.53 -7.54 19.27
C LEU A 57 7.97 -7.18 20.70
N LEU A 58 9.21 -6.73 20.89
CA LEU A 58 9.67 -6.21 22.18
C LEU A 58 8.88 -4.98 22.62
N HIS A 59 8.75 -3.98 21.72
CA HIS A 59 7.94 -2.79 21.98
C HIS A 59 6.48 -3.14 22.28
N LEU A 60 5.92 -4.08 21.54
CA LEU A 60 4.54 -4.54 21.71
C LEU A 60 4.31 -5.17 23.09
N LYS A 61 5.30 -5.90 23.63
CA LYS A 61 5.24 -6.47 24.97
C LYS A 61 5.28 -5.39 26.07
N GLU A 62 6.06 -4.34 25.86
CA GLU A 62 6.25 -3.27 26.85
C GLU A 62 5.13 -2.22 26.82
N GLN A 63 4.67 -1.84 25.62
CA GLN A 63 3.79 -0.70 25.40
C GLN A 63 2.38 -1.08 24.90
N GLY A 64 2.18 -2.33 24.51
CA GLY A 64 0.94 -2.79 23.90
C GLY A 64 0.77 -2.32 22.44
N LEU A 65 -0.42 -2.52 21.89
CA LEU A 65 -0.68 -2.24 20.48
C LEU A 65 -0.55 -0.73 20.18
N PRO A 66 0.21 -0.33 19.14
CA PRO A 66 0.20 1.04 18.66
C PRO A 66 -1.17 1.40 18.07
N ASP A 67 -1.47 2.71 18.00
CA ASP A 67 -2.83 3.17 17.69
C ASP A 67 -3.33 2.75 16.31
N TYR A 68 -2.44 2.65 15.30
CA TYR A 68 -2.83 2.16 13.98
C TYR A 68 -3.29 0.69 14.03
N LEU A 69 -2.63 -0.17 14.82
CA LEU A 69 -3.07 -1.56 15.01
C LEU A 69 -4.33 -1.67 15.87
N LYS A 70 -4.54 -0.76 16.84
CA LYS A 70 -5.81 -0.69 17.57
C LYS A 70 -6.98 -0.39 16.63
N ASN A 71 -6.79 0.54 15.69
CA ASN A 71 -7.81 0.85 14.68
C ASN A 71 -8.11 -0.37 13.79
N LEU A 72 -7.07 -1.10 13.38
CA LEU A 72 -7.27 -2.35 12.63
C LEU A 72 -7.96 -3.44 13.46
N LEU A 73 -7.66 -3.54 14.76
CA LEU A 73 -8.34 -4.46 15.66
C LEU A 73 -9.83 -4.18 15.75
N GLU A 74 -10.23 -2.90 15.80
CA GLU A 74 -11.65 -2.54 15.80
C GLU A 74 -12.33 -2.90 14.46
N LEU A 75 -11.65 -2.73 13.32
CA LEU A 75 -12.17 -3.20 12.03
C LEU A 75 -12.29 -4.73 11.99
N GLU A 76 -11.26 -5.44 12.47
CA GLU A 76 -11.20 -6.90 12.53
C GLU A 76 -12.32 -7.50 13.40
N LYS A 77 -12.65 -6.83 14.51
CA LYS A 77 -13.79 -7.17 15.39
C LYS A 77 -15.14 -7.01 14.71
N ASN A 78 -15.25 -6.03 13.81
CA ASN A 78 -16.48 -5.69 13.10
C ASN A 78 -16.53 -6.25 11.67
N ARG A 79 -15.55 -7.05 11.24
CA ARG A 79 -15.45 -7.53 9.85
C ARG A 79 -16.72 -8.20 9.33
N ASP A 80 -17.45 -8.92 10.18
CA ASP A 80 -18.62 -9.70 9.76
C ASP A 80 -19.88 -8.82 9.59
N VAL A 81 -19.87 -7.61 10.16
CA VAL A 81 -20.97 -6.63 10.04
C VAL A 81 -20.67 -5.52 9.03
N ILE A 82 -19.42 -5.39 8.58
CA ILE A 82 -19.05 -4.48 7.48
C ILE A 82 -19.61 -5.05 6.17
N ASP A 83 -20.35 -4.22 5.43
CA ASP A 83 -20.93 -4.61 4.14
C ASP A 83 -19.85 -4.68 3.06
N HIS A 84 -19.55 -5.90 2.62
CA HIS A 84 -18.48 -6.22 1.68
C HIS A 84 -18.85 -5.85 0.23
N GLN A 85 -18.84 -4.55 -0.06
CA GLN A 85 -19.10 -4.02 -1.38
C GLN A 85 -17.85 -4.01 -2.27
N SER A 86 -18.05 -3.88 -3.58
CA SER A 86 -16.96 -3.63 -4.52
C SER A 86 -16.37 -2.23 -4.36
N PHE A 87 -15.17 -2.05 -4.91
CA PHE A 87 -14.44 -0.79 -4.94
C PHE A 87 -13.63 -0.65 -6.23
N ASN A 88 -13.21 0.57 -6.57
CA ASN A 88 -12.34 0.77 -7.72
C ASN A 88 -10.86 0.61 -7.33
N ASN A 89 -10.09 -0.13 -8.12
CA ASN A 89 -8.65 -0.37 -7.93
C ASN A 89 -7.90 -0.15 -9.25
N HIS A 90 -6.72 0.47 -9.20
CA HIS A 90 -5.88 0.64 -10.39
C HIS A 90 -5.24 -0.69 -10.82
N GLY A 91 -4.77 -0.76 -12.05
CA GLY A 91 -3.84 -1.79 -12.47
C GLY A 91 -2.50 -1.64 -11.75
N PHE A 92 -1.93 -2.75 -11.29
CA PHE A 92 -0.57 -2.80 -10.75
C PHE A 92 0.31 -3.53 -11.77
N ASN A 93 1.21 -2.80 -12.43
CA ASN A 93 2.09 -3.32 -13.50
C ASN A 93 1.36 -4.06 -14.64
N GLN A 94 0.06 -3.78 -14.82
CA GLN A 94 -0.76 -4.29 -15.91
C GLN A 94 -1.55 -3.12 -16.49
N VAL A 95 -1.69 -3.09 -17.82
CA VAL A 95 -2.44 -2.03 -18.51
C VAL A 95 -3.89 -2.09 -18.09
N ALA A 96 -4.34 -1.04 -17.42
CA ALA A 96 -5.72 -0.77 -17.07
C ALA A 96 -6.04 0.70 -17.37
N ASP A 97 -7.32 1.08 -17.26
CA ASP A 97 -7.77 2.48 -17.46
C ASP A 97 -7.00 3.47 -16.56
N ILE A 98 -6.63 3.02 -15.36
CA ILE A 98 -5.68 3.71 -14.49
C ILE A 98 -4.63 2.69 -14.05
N THR A 99 -3.35 2.98 -14.30
CA THR A 99 -2.23 2.09 -13.96
C THR A 99 -1.26 2.78 -13.02
N LYS A 100 -0.85 2.10 -11.93
CA LYS A 100 0.25 2.56 -11.09
C LYS A 100 1.58 2.00 -11.60
N VAL A 101 2.54 2.90 -11.80
CA VAL A 101 3.88 2.61 -12.32
C VAL A 101 4.93 3.00 -11.28
N LYS A 102 5.74 2.03 -10.87
CA LYS A 102 6.95 2.28 -10.07
C LYS A 102 8.04 2.84 -10.99
N VAL A 103 8.61 3.98 -10.63
CA VAL A 103 9.61 4.67 -11.46
C VAL A 103 11.00 4.21 -11.07
N PHE A 104 11.65 3.46 -11.97
CA PHE A 104 13.04 3.00 -11.82
C PHE A 104 14.01 3.79 -12.70
N SER A 105 13.53 4.41 -13.78
CA SER A 105 14.31 5.26 -14.68
C SER A 105 13.42 6.35 -15.31
N LEU A 106 13.88 7.60 -15.31
CA LEU A 106 13.19 8.71 -15.98
C LEU A 106 13.22 8.58 -17.51
N ASP A 107 14.31 8.03 -18.06
CA ASP A 107 14.45 7.82 -19.51
C ASP A 107 13.47 6.75 -20.00
N GLU A 108 13.35 5.64 -19.26
CA GLU A 108 12.39 4.57 -19.57
C GLU A 108 10.94 5.00 -19.34
N LEU A 109 10.72 5.92 -18.40
CA LEU A 109 9.40 6.45 -18.10
C LEU A 109 8.80 7.18 -19.29
N ASN A 110 9.57 7.99 -20.03
CA ASN A 110 9.06 8.68 -21.21
C ASN A 110 8.57 7.71 -22.29
N ILE A 111 9.37 6.68 -22.60
CA ILE A 111 8.99 5.62 -23.55
C ILE A 111 7.73 4.88 -23.05
N THR A 112 7.63 4.71 -21.74
CA THR A 112 6.49 4.05 -21.10
C THR A 112 5.22 4.90 -21.19
N LEU A 113 5.29 6.21 -20.98
CA LEU A 113 4.15 7.14 -21.08
C LEU A 113 3.55 7.19 -22.49
N GLU A 114 4.39 7.11 -23.52
CA GLU A 114 3.94 7.05 -24.92
C GLU A 114 3.11 5.79 -25.21
N LYS A 115 3.39 4.68 -24.50
CA LYS A 115 2.72 3.39 -24.70
C LYS A 115 1.42 3.24 -23.91
N TYR A 116 1.19 4.09 -22.90
CA TYR A 116 -0.01 4.02 -22.08
C TYR A 116 -1.15 4.83 -22.71
N ASN A 117 -2.25 4.14 -23.01
CA ASN A 117 -3.49 4.76 -23.50
C ASN A 117 -4.44 5.22 -22.38
N GLY A 118 -4.14 4.88 -21.12
CA GLY A 118 -4.93 5.23 -19.94
C GLY A 118 -4.26 6.30 -19.07
N ARG A 119 -4.85 6.58 -17.90
CA ARG A 119 -4.20 7.43 -16.90
C ARG A 119 -3.13 6.66 -16.15
N VAL A 120 -2.08 7.35 -15.75
CA VAL A 120 -0.97 6.77 -14.99
C VAL A 120 -0.80 7.46 -13.65
N ARG A 121 -0.44 6.68 -12.64
CA ARG A 121 -0.02 7.14 -11.32
C ARG A 121 1.43 6.74 -11.14
N LEU A 122 2.27 7.71 -10.87
CA LEU A 122 3.70 7.50 -10.83
C LEU A 122 4.16 7.46 -9.38
N ASP A 123 5.04 6.52 -9.05
CA ASP A 123 5.52 6.33 -7.68
C ASP A 123 7.05 6.32 -7.69
N PHE A 124 7.61 7.42 -7.20
CA PHE A 124 9.04 7.74 -7.25
C PHE A 124 9.76 7.32 -5.94
N ASN A 125 9.05 7.12 -4.84
CA ASN A 125 9.61 6.81 -3.51
C ASN A 125 10.76 7.76 -3.07
N ASN A 126 10.71 9.04 -3.45
CA ASN A 126 11.74 10.06 -3.22
C ASN A 126 13.14 9.66 -3.76
N ALA A 127 13.20 8.85 -4.82
CA ALA A 127 14.46 8.28 -5.29
C ALA A 127 15.30 9.20 -6.20
N TYR A 128 14.78 10.38 -6.57
CA TYR A 128 15.39 11.24 -7.60
C TYR A 128 15.78 12.63 -7.09
N PRO A 129 16.87 13.22 -7.61
CA PRO A 129 17.24 14.60 -7.32
C PRO A 129 16.19 15.61 -7.80
N ASP A 130 15.95 16.65 -7.00
CA ASP A 130 14.94 17.69 -7.25
C ASP A 130 15.03 18.31 -8.66
N GLN A 131 16.25 18.61 -9.11
CA GLN A 131 16.48 19.25 -10.40
C GLN A 131 16.16 18.32 -11.58
N ASP A 132 16.42 17.03 -11.44
CA ASP A 132 16.14 16.04 -12.49
C ASP A 132 14.63 15.87 -12.64
N VAL A 133 13.90 15.83 -11.53
CA VAL A 133 12.43 15.76 -11.52
C VAL A 133 11.80 17.01 -12.13
N MET A 134 12.28 18.21 -11.77
CA MET A 134 11.81 19.46 -12.38
C MET A 134 12.05 19.48 -13.88
N LYS A 135 13.26 19.13 -14.31
CA LYS A 135 13.65 19.11 -15.71
C LYS A 135 12.80 18.11 -16.49
N TRP A 136 12.58 16.92 -15.95
CA TRP A 136 11.72 15.91 -16.54
C TRP A 136 10.28 16.42 -16.69
N TRP A 137 9.67 16.94 -15.63
CA TRP A 137 8.29 17.45 -15.65
C TRP A 137 8.07 18.57 -16.67
N LEU A 138 8.98 19.54 -16.72
CA LEU A 138 8.91 20.64 -17.68
C LEU A 138 9.20 20.20 -19.12
N GLY A 139 9.92 19.09 -19.29
CA GLY A 139 10.22 18.49 -20.59
C GLY A 139 9.07 17.66 -21.17
N LEU A 140 8.07 17.26 -20.36
CA LEU A 140 6.92 16.52 -20.84
C LEU A 140 6.06 17.34 -21.81
N SER A 141 5.49 16.65 -22.80
CA SER A 141 4.43 17.21 -23.63
C SER A 141 3.19 17.50 -22.79
N GLU A 142 2.32 18.39 -23.27
CA GLU A 142 1.04 18.64 -22.59
C GLU A 142 0.15 17.41 -22.57
N GLU A 143 0.18 16.62 -23.65
CA GLU A 143 -0.55 15.35 -23.74
C GLU A 143 -0.09 14.35 -22.66
N ASP A 144 1.23 14.20 -22.47
CA ASP A 144 1.75 13.27 -21.45
C ASP A 144 1.49 13.76 -20.02
N ARG A 145 1.54 15.08 -19.78
CA ARG A 145 1.14 15.64 -18.49
C ARG A 145 -0.32 15.34 -18.16
N GLN A 146 -1.21 15.39 -19.15
CA GLN A 146 -2.64 15.10 -18.96
C GLN A 146 -2.93 13.61 -18.70
N LYS A 147 -2.03 12.70 -19.09
CA LYS A 147 -2.13 11.27 -18.72
C LYS A 147 -1.82 11.02 -17.25
N ILE A 148 -1.05 11.89 -16.60
CA ILE A 148 -0.60 11.71 -15.21
C ILE A 148 -1.72 12.13 -14.25
N ASP A 149 -2.28 11.17 -13.52
CA ASP A 149 -3.31 11.41 -12.48
C ASP A 149 -2.69 12.11 -11.26
N TYR A 150 -1.55 11.57 -10.79
CA TYR A 150 -0.69 12.18 -9.77
C TYR A 150 0.67 11.48 -9.70
N ILE A 151 1.60 12.12 -8.98
CA ILE A 151 2.95 11.63 -8.68
C ILE A 151 3.11 11.50 -7.17
N GLU A 152 3.39 10.29 -6.70
CA GLU A 152 3.70 9.98 -5.31
C GLU A 152 5.18 10.22 -5.05
N ASP A 153 5.45 11.02 -4.02
CA ASP A 153 6.77 11.20 -3.45
C ASP A 153 7.88 11.49 -4.50
N PRO A 154 7.77 12.57 -5.29
CA PRO A 154 8.64 12.82 -6.45
C PRO A 154 10.12 13.02 -6.11
N CYS A 155 10.43 13.72 -5.02
CA CYS A 155 11.77 14.17 -4.64
C CYS A 155 11.78 14.64 -3.18
N THR A 156 12.68 15.54 -2.79
CA THR A 156 12.67 16.06 -1.42
C THR A 156 11.41 16.91 -1.13
N PRO A 157 10.83 16.82 0.09
CA PRO A 157 9.59 17.53 0.45
C PRO A 157 9.68 19.06 0.31
N GLU A 158 10.87 19.62 0.56
CA GLU A 158 11.15 21.06 0.49
C GLU A 158 10.90 21.63 -0.91
N PHE A 159 10.96 20.78 -1.94
CA PHE A 159 10.82 21.17 -3.32
C PHE A 159 9.38 21.08 -3.86
N TYR A 160 8.46 20.46 -3.11
CA TYR A 160 7.10 20.19 -3.60
C TYR A 160 6.29 21.46 -3.88
N ALA A 161 6.52 22.53 -3.13
CA ALA A 161 5.84 23.81 -3.38
C ALA A 161 6.21 24.35 -4.77
N SER A 162 7.48 24.25 -5.16
CA SER A 162 7.97 24.66 -6.48
C SER A 162 7.37 23.81 -7.59
N LEU A 163 7.29 22.50 -7.40
CA LEU A 163 6.68 21.57 -8.37
C LEU A 163 5.18 21.83 -8.54
N LYS A 164 4.45 22.08 -7.44
CA LYS A 164 3.02 22.44 -7.46
C LYS A 164 2.77 23.75 -8.21
N LEU A 165 3.62 24.76 -8.02
CA LEU A 165 3.57 26.02 -8.79
C LEU A 165 3.79 25.81 -10.29
N LYS A 166 4.44 24.71 -10.69
CA LYS A 166 4.61 24.28 -12.09
C LYS A 166 3.52 23.31 -12.56
N GLY A 167 2.44 23.17 -11.81
CA GLY A 167 1.28 22.36 -12.16
C GLY A 167 1.46 20.86 -11.96
N MET A 168 2.50 20.40 -11.26
CA MET A 168 2.66 18.97 -10.97
C MET A 168 1.59 18.49 -9.97
N PRO A 169 0.79 17.46 -10.32
CA PRO A 169 -0.16 16.86 -9.39
C PRO A 169 0.58 15.93 -8.41
N ILE A 170 0.73 16.36 -7.16
CA ILE A 170 1.49 15.62 -6.14
C ILE A 170 0.54 14.90 -5.19
N ALA A 171 0.85 13.63 -4.91
CA ALA A 171 0.29 12.86 -3.81
C ALA A 171 1.36 12.60 -2.75
N SER A 172 0.99 12.69 -1.47
CA SER A 172 1.86 12.35 -0.35
C SER A 172 1.67 10.88 0.02
N ASP A 173 2.74 10.09 0.04
CA ASP A 173 2.72 8.72 0.56
C ASP A 173 3.43 8.63 1.92
N ARG A 174 4.76 8.61 1.92
CA ARG A 174 5.55 8.52 3.15
C ARG A 174 5.85 9.89 3.77
N VAL A 175 5.93 10.92 2.92
CA VAL A 175 6.27 12.27 3.33
C VAL A 175 5.03 12.99 3.87
N GLN A 176 5.17 13.63 5.03
CA GLN A 176 4.14 14.56 5.49
C GLN A 176 4.23 15.87 4.69
N TYR A 177 3.34 16.02 3.73
CA TYR A 177 3.19 17.24 2.95
C TYR A 177 1.71 17.61 2.80
N ASP A 178 1.43 18.91 2.61
CA ASP A 178 0.08 19.40 2.32
C ASP A 178 -0.28 19.22 0.84
N SER A 179 -0.46 17.97 0.43
CA SER A 179 -1.05 17.57 -0.84
C SER A 179 -2.56 17.42 -0.74
N GLU A 180 -3.22 17.60 -1.88
CA GLU A 180 -4.66 17.35 -2.04
C GLU A 180 -4.98 15.85 -1.91
N ILE A 181 -4.06 15.00 -2.40
CA ILE A 181 -4.17 13.55 -2.40
C ILE A 181 -3.20 12.99 -1.37
N LYS A 182 -3.69 12.13 -0.49
CA LYS A 182 -2.87 11.33 0.42
C LYS A 182 -3.03 9.84 0.11
N ILE A 183 -1.93 9.14 -0.06
CA ILE A 183 -1.90 7.68 -0.08
C ILE A 183 -2.00 7.22 1.36
N PHE A 184 -2.99 6.38 1.66
CA PHE A 184 -3.27 5.93 3.01
C PHE A 184 -3.08 4.42 3.16
N LYS A 185 -2.19 4.03 4.07
CA LYS A 185 -1.82 2.63 4.38
C LYS A 185 -2.17 2.30 5.83
N PRO A 186 -3.36 1.73 6.09
CA PRO A 186 -3.84 1.54 7.46
C PRO A 186 -2.99 0.58 8.31
N ASN A 187 -2.13 -0.23 7.68
CA ASN A 187 -1.18 -1.12 8.35
C ASN A 187 -0.01 -0.41 9.05
N ILE A 188 0.24 0.87 8.77
CA ILE A 188 1.33 1.63 9.40
C ILE A 188 0.94 3.02 9.87
N GLU A 189 -0.25 3.50 9.54
CA GLU A 189 -0.68 4.84 9.92
C GLU A 189 -2.15 4.91 10.33
N SER A 190 -2.44 5.87 11.20
CA SER A 190 -3.80 6.17 11.63
C SER A 190 -4.50 7.08 10.63
N ILE A 191 -5.81 6.92 10.50
CA ILE A 191 -6.60 7.69 9.55
C ILE A 191 -6.54 9.19 9.84
N GLN A 192 -6.34 9.98 8.79
CA GLN A 192 -6.36 11.45 8.84
C GLN A 192 -7.59 11.97 8.10
N LYS A 193 -8.49 12.64 8.81
CA LYS A 193 -9.72 13.22 8.24
C LYS A 193 -9.42 14.47 7.42
N GLY A 194 -10.21 14.72 6.37
CA GLY A 194 -10.21 16.00 5.63
C GLY A 194 -9.36 16.07 4.36
N LYS A 195 -8.66 14.99 3.98
CA LYS A 195 -7.96 14.88 2.69
C LYS A 195 -8.63 13.85 1.78
N LYS A 196 -8.38 13.94 0.46
CA LYS A 196 -8.74 12.88 -0.47
C LYS A 196 -7.80 11.70 -0.25
N LEU A 197 -8.34 10.61 0.32
CA LEU A 197 -7.55 9.42 0.67
C LEU A 197 -7.60 8.37 -0.42
N ILE A 198 -6.44 7.94 -0.89
CA ILE A 198 -6.28 6.76 -1.75
C ILE A 198 -5.77 5.62 -0.87
N PHE A 199 -6.66 4.72 -0.49
CA PHE A 199 -6.31 3.51 0.25
C PHE A 199 -5.36 2.65 -0.57
N SER A 200 -4.28 2.19 0.05
CA SER A 200 -3.25 1.37 -0.58
C SER A 200 -2.83 0.23 0.34
N SER A 201 -2.51 -0.91 -0.26
CA SER A 201 -1.85 -2.02 0.41
C SER A 201 -0.45 -1.59 0.88
N TYR A 202 -0.05 -2.08 2.06
CA TYR A 202 1.34 -2.01 2.51
C TYR A 202 2.18 -3.19 2.04
N MET A 203 1.60 -4.03 1.16
CA MET A 203 2.26 -5.18 0.53
C MET A 203 2.80 -6.19 1.56
N GLY A 204 2.08 -6.38 2.66
CA GLY A 204 2.34 -7.44 3.64
C GLY A 204 1.54 -8.71 3.36
N HIS A 205 1.15 -9.42 4.43
CA HIS A 205 0.28 -10.59 4.33
C HIS A 205 -1.06 -10.23 3.67
N ASP A 206 -1.77 -11.22 3.12
CA ASP A 206 -3.12 -11.01 2.56
C ASP A 206 -4.11 -10.47 3.60
N LEU A 207 -3.86 -10.74 4.88
CA LEU A 207 -4.60 -10.15 6.00
C LEU A 207 -4.44 -8.62 6.03
N GLY A 208 -3.24 -8.10 5.79
CA GLY A 208 -3.01 -6.66 5.70
C GLY A 208 -3.74 -6.03 4.51
N ARG A 209 -3.76 -6.71 3.35
CA ARG A 209 -4.58 -6.30 2.20
C ARG A 209 -6.08 -6.29 2.52
N TYR A 210 -6.56 -7.28 3.26
CA TYR A 210 -7.94 -7.34 3.71
C TYR A 210 -8.27 -6.19 4.68
N HIS A 211 -7.38 -5.85 5.60
CA HIS A 211 -7.53 -4.70 6.50
C HIS A 211 -7.56 -3.37 5.74
N ALA A 212 -6.76 -3.21 4.68
CA ALA A 212 -6.83 -2.05 3.82
C ALA A 212 -8.20 -1.92 3.14
N TYR A 213 -8.77 -3.05 2.70
CA TYR A 213 -10.14 -3.11 2.16
C TYR A 213 -11.21 -2.77 3.20
N LEU A 214 -11.19 -3.36 4.40
CA LEU A 214 -12.13 -3.03 5.46
C LEU A 214 -12.06 -1.55 5.85
N SER A 215 -10.84 -0.98 5.87
CA SER A 215 -10.63 0.44 6.14
C SER A 215 -11.27 1.32 5.08
N LEU A 216 -11.15 0.96 3.80
CA LEU A 216 -11.82 1.66 2.71
C LEU A 216 -13.34 1.60 2.86
N LEU A 217 -13.91 0.41 3.09
CA LEU A 217 -15.36 0.27 3.24
C LEU A 217 -15.92 1.10 4.40
N THR A 218 -15.14 1.28 5.46
CA THR A 218 -15.58 1.98 6.67
C THR A 218 -15.39 3.49 6.57
N TYR A 219 -14.32 3.95 5.92
CA TYR A 219 -13.89 5.34 6.03
C TYR A 219 -13.62 6.06 4.70
N GLY A 220 -13.56 5.33 3.58
CA GLY A 220 -13.13 5.88 2.30
C GLY A 220 -14.26 6.07 1.28
N ASP A 221 -13.91 6.78 0.21
CA ASP A 221 -14.76 6.95 -0.96
C ASP A 221 -14.41 5.91 -2.02
N ARG A 222 -15.28 4.92 -2.20
CA ARG A 222 -15.09 3.79 -3.11
C ARG A 222 -15.20 4.15 -4.59
N GLU A 223 -15.73 5.33 -4.91
CA GLU A 223 -15.76 5.83 -6.29
C GLU A 223 -14.36 6.24 -6.75
N LEU A 224 -13.45 6.55 -5.81
CA LEU A 224 -12.04 6.76 -6.12
C LEU A 224 -11.35 5.44 -6.46
N VAL A 225 -10.33 5.53 -7.32
CA VAL A 225 -9.52 4.37 -7.68
C VAL A 225 -8.39 4.19 -6.68
N HIS A 226 -8.28 3.01 -6.07
CA HIS A 226 -7.39 2.66 -4.96
C HIS A 226 -6.24 1.72 -5.38
N GLY A 227 -5.33 1.42 -4.46
CA GLY A 227 -4.19 0.52 -4.64
C GLY A 227 -4.13 -0.63 -3.63
N ILE A 228 -5.29 -1.22 -3.32
CA ILE A 228 -5.43 -2.31 -2.33
C ILE A 228 -5.11 -3.66 -2.97
N ASN A 229 -5.61 -3.91 -4.18
CA ASN A 229 -5.29 -5.12 -4.92
C ASN A 229 -3.94 -4.96 -5.63
N THR A 230 -2.92 -5.65 -5.11
CA THR A 230 -1.56 -5.68 -5.66
C THR A 230 -1.17 -7.13 -5.98
N PRO A 231 -1.77 -7.75 -7.02
CA PRO A 231 -1.56 -9.16 -7.31
C PRO A 231 -0.16 -9.42 -7.89
N GLY A 232 0.39 -10.59 -7.60
CA GLY A 232 1.64 -11.07 -8.20
C GLY A 232 2.90 -10.42 -7.62
N VAL A 233 2.83 -9.85 -6.41
CA VAL A 233 4.03 -9.34 -5.71
C VAL A 233 4.83 -10.50 -5.12
N TYR A 234 4.16 -11.44 -4.45
CA TYR A 234 4.82 -12.56 -3.75
C TYR A 234 4.39 -13.93 -4.28
N LEU A 235 5.20 -14.95 -4.01
CA LEU A 235 4.89 -16.35 -4.36
C LEU A 235 3.71 -16.89 -3.56
N GLU A 236 3.64 -16.54 -2.27
CA GLU A 236 2.68 -17.01 -1.28
C GLU A 236 1.34 -16.26 -1.32
N GLN A 237 1.27 -15.19 -2.12
CA GLN A 237 0.11 -14.31 -2.18
C GLN A 237 -1.10 -15.02 -2.79
N LYS A 238 -2.24 -14.94 -2.09
CA LYS A 238 -3.52 -15.48 -2.54
C LYS A 238 -4.24 -14.49 -3.46
N PRO A 239 -5.07 -14.97 -4.38
CA PRO A 239 -5.94 -14.13 -5.22
C PRO A 239 -7.14 -13.62 -4.41
N LEU A 240 -6.88 -12.89 -3.32
CA LEU A 240 -7.89 -12.42 -2.37
C LEU A 240 -8.99 -11.57 -3.00
N PHE A 241 -8.68 -10.88 -4.10
CA PHE A 241 -9.65 -10.06 -4.81
C PHE A 241 -9.78 -10.48 -6.26
N ILE A 242 -11.02 -10.43 -6.76
CA ILE A 242 -11.38 -10.60 -8.16
C ILE A 242 -11.53 -9.20 -8.76
N GLN A 243 -10.71 -8.91 -9.78
CA GLN A 243 -10.69 -7.61 -10.46
C GLN A 243 -11.18 -7.74 -11.90
N ASN A 244 -12.18 -6.92 -12.26
CA ASN A 244 -12.71 -6.76 -13.60
C ASN A 244 -12.55 -5.29 -14.01
N ASN A 245 -11.53 -5.02 -14.85
CA ASN A 245 -11.07 -3.66 -15.14
C ASN A 245 -10.72 -2.90 -13.85
N LEU A 246 -11.39 -1.77 -13.56
CA LEU A 246 -11.19 -1.03 -12.31
C LEU A 246 -11.98 -1.62 -11.14
N SER A 247 -13.07 -2.35 -11.39
CA SER A 247 -13.91 -2.83 -10.29
C SER A 247 -13.29 -4.06 -9.63
N CYS A 248 -13.21 -4.03 -8.30
CA CYS A 248 -12.58 -5.06 -7.49
C CYS A 248 -13.54 -5.52 -6.39
N SER A 249 -13.60 -6.83 -6.15
CA SER A 249 -14.45 -7.43 -5.11
C SER A 249 -13.69 -8.51 -4.36
N ILE A 250 -14.02 -8.69 -3.08
CA ILE A 250 -13.40 -9.73 -2.24
C ILE A 250 -13.86 -11.12 -2.69
N ASP A 251 -12.92 -12.05 -2.84
CA ASP A 251 -13.24 -13.47 -2.95
C ASP A 251 -13.49 -14.03 -1.55
N LYS A 252 -14.75 -14.30 -1.24
CA LYS A 252 -15.17 -14.78 0.08
C LYS A 252 -14.58 -16.15 0.41
N GLN A 253 -14.42 -17.03 -0.58
CA GLN A 253 -13.87 -18.35 -0.35
C GLN A 253 -12.38 -18.23 0.04
N VAL A 254 -11.62 -17.46 -0.72
CA VAL A 254 -10.18 -17.23 -0.43
C VAL A 254 -9.99 -16.54 0.93
N ARG A 255 -10.86 -15.58 1.27
CA ARG A 255 -10.88 -14.95 2.60
C ARG A 255 -11.12 -15.97 3.70
N ASP A 256 -12.14 -16.83 3.55
CA ASP A 256 -12.50 -17.80 4.59
C ASP A 256 -11.40 -18.86 4.78
N GLU A 257 -10.77 -19.29 3.69
CA GLU A 257 -9.57 -20.15 3.70
C GLU A 257 -8.41 -19.47 4.43
N MET A 258 -8.14 -18.19 4.18
CA MET A 258 -7.12 -17.42 4.91
C MET A 258 -7.40 -17.39 6.41
N TYR A 259 -8.65 -17.16 6.85
CA TYR A 259 -8.99 -17.17 8.28
C TYR A 259 -8.89 -18.56 8.91
N LYS A 260 -9.20 -19.61 8.16
CA LYS A 260 -8.99 -20.99 8.60
C LYS A 260 -7.48 -21.24 8.85
N GLU A 261 -6.64 -20.87 7.89
CA GLU A 261 -5.18 -21.00 8.02
C GLU A 261 -4.65 -20.23 9.24
N LEU A 262 -5.13 -19.00 9.47
CA LEU A 262 -4.80 -18.20 10.67
C LEU A 262 -5.16 -18.93 11.98
N GLY A 263 -6.31 -19.61 12.00
CA GLY A 263 -6.77 -20.40 13.15
C GLY A 263 -5.91 -21.64 13.43
N GLU A 264 -5.28 -22.21 12.40
CA GLU A 264 -4.48 -23.44 12.46
C GLU A 264 -2.97 -23.18 12.73
N ARG A 265 -2.52 -21.93 12.71
CA ARG A 265 -1.10 -21.59 12.96
C ARG A 265 -0.67 -21.93 14.40
N GLU A 266 0.63 -22.17 14.54
CA GLU A 266 1.28 -22.13 15.84
C GLU A 266 1.47 -20.68 16.30
N TRP A 267 1.09 -20.42 17.55
CA TRP A 267 1.06 -19.08 18.16
C TRP A 267 1.92 -19.05 19.42
N ILE A 268 2.88 -18.13 19.46
CA ILE A 268 3.77 -17.89 20.60
C ILE A 268 3.18 -16.77 21.45
N SER A 269 2.99 -17.01 22.75
CA SER A 269 2.45 -15.98 23.65
C SER A 269 3.48 -14.87 23.92
N LEU A 270 3.02 -13.61 23.95
CA LEU A 270 3.86 -12.43 24.26
C LEU A 270 3.83 -12.07 25.74
#